data_AF-A0A7J6TV69-F1
#
_entry.id   AF-A0A7J6TV69-F1
#
_cell.length_a   1.000
_cell.length_b   1.000
_cell.length_c   1.000
_cell.angle_alpha   90.00
_cell.angle_beta   90.00
_cell.angle_gamma   90.00
#
_symmetry.space_group_name_H-M   'P 1'
#
loop_
_entity.id
_entity.type
_entity.pdbx_description
1 polymer ?
#
loop_
_entity_poly.entity_id
_entity_poly.type
_entity_poly.pdbx_seq_one_letter_code
_entity_poly.pdbx_strand_id
1 'polypeptide(L)'
;LFLFGVADPTTQKAVERTSGNAVPMLRCAGSIPTIHEWFGYLQADPQIDEEFTWVIESFANQELPHPWTSVIGVGSIICYVNDETSESTWKHPFYDYFAQLLDHCRHVTKEEHIKLRINRMLWSYEAECNSNILTQEPLISPRYVREIAEVLKVDVITEPYMVRTMKVFLKAFSLQYRLEAELDTQEVKYCLEIIDNERN
;
A
#
# COMPACT_ATOMS: atom_id res chain seq x y z
N LEU A 1 29.89 -19.02 15.00
CA LEU A 1 29.24 -18.91 13.68
C LEU A 1 28.59 -17.53 13.61
N PHE A 2 28.78 -16.81 12.52
CA PHE A 2 29.03 -15.38 12.48
C PHE A 2 27.77 -14.52 12.32
N LEU A 3 27.68 -13.44 13.09
CA LEU A 3 26.68 -12.37 13.02
C LEU A 3 27.33 -11.15 12.35
N PHE A 4 27.74 -11.24 11.08
CA PHE A 4 28.91 -10.44 10.65
C PHE A 4 30.07 -10.47 11.69
N GLY A 5 30.17 -11.58 12.44
CA GLY A 5 31.14 -11.75 13.53
C GLY A 5 30.83 -11.12 14.89
N VAL A 6 29.62 -10.66 15.21
CA VAL A 6 29.33 -10.12 16.56
C VAL A 6 28.20 -10.88 17.26
N ALA A 7 28.51 -12.08 17.76
CA ALA A 7 27.63 -12.85 18.66
C ALA A 7 27.77 -12.38 20.12
N ASP A 8 27.72 -11.07 20.35
CA ASP A 8 27.89 -10.49 21.67
C ASP A 8 26.52 -10.25 22.34
N PRO A 9 26.27 -10.81 23.54
CA PRO A 9 25.05 -10.58 24.33
C PRO A 9 24.80 -9.09 24.64
N THR A 10 25.83 -8.26 24.63
CA THR A 10 25.75 -6.82 24.87
C THR A 10 25.12 -6.09 23.68
N THR A 11 25.42 -6.53 22.45
CA THR A 11 24.84 -6.02 21.20
C THR A 11 23.39 -6.45 21.06
N GLN A 12 23.03 -7.68 21.46
CA GLN A 12 21.61 -8.09 21.54
C GLN A 12 20.82 -7.25 22.56
N LYS A 13 21.39 -7.04 23.75
CA LYS A 13 20.77 -6.13 24.75
C LYS A 13 20.74 -4.67 24.30
N ALA A 14 21.67 -4.23 23.46
CA ALA A 14 21.68 -2.88 22.88
C ALA A 14 20.60 -2.75 21.80
N VAL A 15 20.39 -3.78 20.96
CA VAL A 15 19.26 -3.85 20.02
C VAL A 15 17.94 -3.86 20.80
N GLU A 16 17.80 -4.66 21.86
CA GLU A 16 16.62 -4.67 22.73
C GLU A 16 16.37 -3.32 23.44
N ARG A 17 17.43 -2.63 23.89
CA ARG A 17 17.34 -1.29 24.49
C ARG A 17 16.99 -0.21 23.45
N THR A 18 17.46 -0.34 22.21
CA THR A 18 17.16 0.59 21.10
C THR A 18 15.78 0.30 20.50
N SER A 19 15.31 -0.94 20.59
CA SER A 19 13.95 -1.39 20.27
C SER A 19 12.90 -0.74 21.16
N GLY A 20 13.32 -0.14 22.28
CA GLY A 20 12.44 0.57 23.20
C GLY A 20 11.90 1.89 22.67
N ASN A 21 12.52 2.55 21.66
CA ASN A 21 11.94 3.81 21.13
C ASN A 21 12.49 4.46 19.84
N ALA A 22 13.35 3.86 18.99
CA ALA A 22 14.01 4.69 17.94
C ALA A 22 13.96 4.21 16.48
N VAL A 23 13.93 2.90 16.18
CA VAL A 23 14.00 2.44 14.78
C VAL A 23 12.88 1.44 14.51
N PRO A 24 11.98 1.72 13.55
CA PRO A 24 10.96 0.75 13.18
C PRO A 24 11.64 -0.48 12.58
N MET A 25 11.27 -1.68 13.06
CA MET A 25 11.82 -2.95 12.59
C MET A 25 10.70 -3.91 12.17
N LEU A 26 10.74 -4.40 10.94
CA LEU A 26 9.76 -5.36 10.42
C LEU A 26 10.16 -6.77 10.83
N ARG A 27 9.24 -7.47 11.51
CA ARG A 27 9.41 -8.87 11.89
C ARG A 27 8.89 -9.78 10.79
N CYS A 28 9.51 -10.94 10.65
CA CYS A 28 9.17 -11.98 9.68
C CYS A 28 9.38 -13.35 10.31
N ALA A 29 8.32 -13.90 10.92
CA ALA A 29 8.35 -15.23 11.53
C ALA A 29 8.44 -16.37 10.49
N GLY A 30 8.01 -16.11 9.25
CA GLY A 30 8.01 -17.07 8.14
C GLY A 30 9.06 -16.78 7.07
N SER A 31 8.77 -17.20 5.83
CA SER A 31 9.59 -16.88 4.65
C SER A 31 9.31 -15.48 4.09
N ILE A 32 8.12 -14.95 4.35
CA ILE A 32 7.63 -13.63 3.93
C ILE A 32 6.82 -13.06 5.10
N PRO A 33 6.90 -11.75 5.40
CA PRO A 33 6.08 -11.16 6.44
C PRO A 33 4.59 -11.28 6.12
N THR A 34 3.83 -11.61 7.14
CA THR A 34 2.37 -11.61 7.11
C THR A 34 1.83 -10.18 7.11
N ILE A 35 0.59 -10.00 6.66
CA ILE A 35 -0.05 -8.68 6.72
C ILE A 35 -0.12 -8.14 8.16
N HIS A 36 -0.33 -9.00 9.16
CA HIS A 36 -0.33 -8.61 10.57
C HIS A 36 1.02 -8.06 11.05
N GLU A 37 2.13 -8.60 10.54
CA GLU A 37 3.46 -8.06 10.83
C GLU A 37 3.65 -6.68 10.20
N TRP A 38 3.09 -6.44 9.01
CA TRP A 38 3.09 -5.11 8.37
C TRP A 38 2.21 -4.10 9.11
N PHE A 39 1.04 -4.51 9.62
CA PHE A 39 0.22 -3.67 10.52
C PHE A 39 1.03 -3.24 11.74
N GLY A 40 1.65 -4.20 12.44
CA GLY A 40 2.49 -3.91 13.60
C GLY A 40 3.69 -3.02 13.26
N TYR A 41 4.26 -3.18 12.07
CA TYR A 41 5.38 -2.39 11.61
C TYR A 41 5.02 -0.91 11.43
N LEU A 42 3.87 -0.61 10.82
CA LEU A 42 3.35 0.76 10.67
C LEU A 42 2.64 1.31 11.91
N GLN A 43 2.61 0.56 13.02
CA GLN A 43 1.85 0.92 14.23
C GLN A 43 0.36 1.14 13.92
N ALA A 44 -0.18 0.32 13.01
CA ALA A 44 -1.59 0.27 12.67
C ALA A 44 -2.30 -0.80 13.49
N ASP A 45 -3.54 -0.54 13.89
CA ASP A 45 -4.40 -1.49 14.58
C ASP A 45 -5.37 -2.13 13.56
N PRO A 46 -5.35 -3.46 13.34
CA PRO A 46 -6.19 -4.11 12.34
C PRO A 46 -7.71 -3.93 12.54
N GLN A 47 -8.16 -3.64 13.76
CA GLN A 47 -9.57 -3.44 14.07
C GLN A 47 -9.99 -1.98 13.91
N ILE A 48 -9.11 -1.04 14.26
CA ILE A 48 -9.41 0.40 14.17
C ILE A 48 -9.14 0.91 12.74
N ASP A 49 -8.05 0.45 12.12
CA ASP A 49 -7.58 0.88 10.81
C ASP A 49 -8.02 -0.08 9.68
N GLU A 50 -9.11 -0.84 9.88
CA GLU A 50 -9.59 -1.83 8.90
C GLU A 50 -9.79 -1.21 7.51
N GLU A 51 -10.35 0.00 7.44
CA GLU A 51 -10.58 0.72 6.18
C GLU A 51 -9.28 1.21 5.49
N PHE A 52 -8.16 1.21 6.22
CA PHE A 52 -6.83 1.58 5.75
C PHE A 52 -5.95 0.37 5.45
N THR A 53 -6.50 -0.85 5.48
CA THR A 53 -5.79 -2.09 5.11
C THR A 53 -5.08 -1.96 3.76
N TRP A 54 -5.69 -1.26 2.80
CA TRP A 54 -5.10 -1.04 1.47
C TRP A 54 -3.75 -0.30 1.52
N VAL A 55 -3.53 0.58 2.51
CA VAL A 55 -2.25 1.28 2.72
C VAL A 55 -1.18 0.29 3.16
N ILE A 56 -1.54 -0.63 4.06
CA ILE A 56 -0.66 -1.68 4.58
C ILE A 56 -0.31 -2.67 3.48
N GLU A 57 -1.29 -3.11 2.69
CA GLU A 57 -1.09 -3.98 1.52
C GLU A 57 -0.24 -3.28 0.45
N SER A 58 -0.50 -2.00 0.20
CA SER A 58 0.30 -1.19 -0.73
C SER A 58 1.75 -1.07 -0.27
N PHE A 59 1.99 -0.99 1.03
CA PHE A 59 3.33 -0.96 1.59
C PHE A 59 4.03 -2.32 1.46
N ALA A 60 3.32 -3.40 1.78
CA ALA A 60 3.83 -4.76 1.69
C ALA A 60 4.21 -5.17 0.26
N ASN A 61 3.47 -4.68 -0.74
CA ASN A 61 3.71 -4.92 -2.16
C ASN A 61 4.65 -3.91 -2.81
N GLN A 62 5.11 -2.89 -2.08
CA GLN A 62 5.98 -1.87 -2.65
C GLN A 62 7.35 -2.47 -2.96
N GLU A 63 7.72 -2.49 -4.24
CA GLU A 63 9.07 -2.86 -4.64
C GLU A 63 10.09 -1.88 -4.05
N LEU A 64 11.22 -2.43 -3.58
CA LEU A 64 12.33 -1.64 -3.06
C LEU A 64 12.96 -0.84 -4.21
N PRO A 65 13.40 0.41 -3.94
CA PRO A 65 14.10 1.18 -4.95
C PRO A 65 15.47 0.55 -5.20
N HIS A 66 15.91 0.44 -6.45
CA HIS A 66 17.29 0.07 -6.76
C HIS A 66 18.27 1.03 -6.04
N PRO A 67 19.36 0.56 -5.41
CA PRO A 67 19.90 -0.81 -5.34
C PRO A 67 19.57 -1.55 -4.03
N TRP A 68 18.41 -1.29 -3.42
CA TRP A 68 18.04 -1.91 -2.14
C TRP A 68 17.45 -3.31 -2.31
N THR A 69 17.91 -4.22 -1.48
CA THR A 69 17.38 -5.58 -1.33
C THR A 69 16.96 -5.82 0.12
N SER A 70 16.16 -6.87 0.35
CA SER A 70 15.76 -7.30 1.70
C SER A 70 16.26 -8.70 2.00
N VAL A 71 16.72 -8.89 3.23
CA VAL A 71 17.18 -10.17 3.76
C VAL A 71 16.60 -10.42 5.14
N ILE A 72 16.21 -11.66 5.44
CA ILE A 72 15.79 -12.03 6.80
C ILE A 72 17.06 -12.17 7.65
N GLY A 73 17.24 -11.23 8.56
CA GLY A 73 18.35 -11.17 9.49
C GLY A 73 18.13 -11.99 10.77
N VAL A 74 19.01 -11.77 11.75
CA VAL A 74 18.96 -12.47 13.04
C VAL A 74 17.69 -12.10 13.81
N GLY A 75 17.09 -13.12 14.43
CA GLY A 75 15.89 -12.93 15.25
C GLY A 75 14.62 -12.70 14.43
N SER A 76 14.60 -13.13 13.17
CA SER A 76 13.42 -12.99 12.29
C SER A 76 13.04 -11.53 12.04
N ILE A 77 14.04 -10.67 11.81
CA ILE A 77 13.87 -9.24 11.50
C ILE A 77 14.39 -8.99 10.09
N ILE A 78 13.63 -8.25 9.28
CA ILE A 78 14.06 -7.88 7.93
C ILE A 78 15.09 -6.76 8.00
N CYS A 79 16.24 -7.01 7.37
CA CYS A 79 17.27 -6.02 7.08
C CYS A 79 17.16 -5.59 5.63
N TYR A 80 17.24 -4.29 5.37
CA TYR A 80 17.36 -3.73 4.02
C TYR A 80 18.83 -3.38 3.78
N VAL A 81 19.38 -3.86 2.68
CA VAL A 81 20.79 -3.69 2.33
C VAL A 81 20.86 -2.98 0.98
N ASN A 82 21.74 -1.99 0.88
CA ASN A 82 22.04 -1.31 -0.36
C ASN A 82 23.24 -2.02 -1.01
N ASP A 83 23.00 -2.67 -2.14
CA ASP A 83 23.99 -3.57 -2.77
C ASP A 83 25.22 -2.82 -3.32
N GLU A 84 25.09 -1.52 -3.61
CA GLU A 84 26.18 -0.71 -4.18
C GLU A 84 27.08 -0.08 -3.10
N THR A 85 26.48 0.37 -1.99
CA THR A 85 27.20 1.07 -0.91
C THR A 85 27.56 0.17 0.26
N SER A 86 26.97 -1.03 0.33
CA SER A 86 27.02 -1.93 1.49
C SER A 86 26.42 -1.33 2.77
N GLU A 87 25.61 -0.26 2.65
CA GLU A 87 24.83 0.27 3.76
C GLU A 87 23.70 -0.70 4.13
N SER A 88 23.35 -0.76 5.42
CA SER A 88 22.23 -1.57 5.89
C SER A 88 21.38 -0.82 6.90
N THR A 89 20.08 -1.07 6.89
CA THR A 89 19.10 -0.45 7.79
C THR A 89 17.99 -1.43 8.13
N TRP A 90 17.36 -1.24 9.29
CA TRP A 90 16.16 -2.00 9.68
C TRP A 90 14.85 -1.30 9.28
N LYS A 91 14.96 -0.04 8.84
CA LYS A 91 13.83 0.77 8.38
C LYS A 91 13.69 0.65 6.87
N HIS A 92 12.51 0.24 6.41
CA HIS A 92 12.18 0.16 5.00
C HIS A 92 12.35 1.55 4.35
N PRO A 93 12.95 1.68 3.15
CA PRO A 93 13.17 2.97 2.49
C PRO A 93 11.90 3.83 2.36
N PHE A 94 10.76 3.19 2.09
CA PHE A 94 9.45 3.84 2.00
C PHE A 94 8.65 3.94 3.31
N TYR A 95 9.23 3.59 4.47
CA TYR A 95 8.50 3.59 5.74
C TYR A 95 7.85 4.93 6.06
N ASP A 96 8.60 6.03 5.95
CA ASP A 96 8.08 7.35 6.33
C ASP A 96 6.93 7.80 5.43
N TYR A 97 7.00 7.47 4.15
CA TYR A 97 5.93 7.75 3.20
C TYR A 97 4.64 7.05 3.60
N PHE A 98 4.68 5.73 3.86
CA PHE A 98 3.48 4.98 4.21
C PHE A 98 2.97 5.31 5.61
N ALA A 99 3.85 5.62 6.57
CA ALA A 99 3.47 6.09 7.89
C ALA A 99 2.71 7.44 7.81
N GLN A 100 3.21 8.38 7.00
CA GLN A 100 2.53 9.66 6.75
C GLN A 100 1.22 9.47 5.98
N LEU A 101 1.18 8.57 5.00
CA LEU A 101 -0.03 8.27 4.24
C LEU A 101 -1.12 7.69 5.15
N LEU A 102 -0.76 6.74 6.03
CA LEU A 102 -1.70 6.16 6.99
C LEU A 102 -2.22 7.23 7.97
N ASP A 103 -1.32 8.04 8.52
CA ASP A 103 -1.70 9.14 9.41
C ASP A 103 -2.63 10.14 8.71
N HIS A 104 -2.33 10.49 7.46
CA HIS A 104 -3.18 11.34 6.65
C HIS A 104 -4.57 10.72 6.44
N CYS A 105 -4.63 9.43 6.08
CA CYS A 105 -5.91 8.72 5.87
C CYS A 105 -6.82 8.76 7.11
N ARG A 106 -6.25 8.72 8.33
CA ARG A 106 -7.01 8.81 9.58
C ARG A 106 -7.68 10.17 9.83
N HIS A 107 -7.20 11.23 9.16
CA HIS A 107 -7.64 12.61 9.42
C HIS A 107 -8.44 13.25 8.29
N VAL A 108 -8.50 12.62 7.12
CA VAL A 108 -9.20 13.16 5.94
C VAL A 108 -10.67 12.77 5.88
N THR A 109 -11.44 13.43 5.01
CA THR A 109 -12.83 13.06 4.75
C THR A 109 -12.92 11.77 3.94
N LYS A 110 -14.09 11.14 3.95
CA LYS A 110 -14.37 9.92 3.19
C LYS A 110 -14.07 10.08 1.69
N GLU A 111 -14.43 11.22 1.11
CA GLU A 111 -14.23 11.49 -0.32
C GLU A 111 -12.75 11.60 -0.65
N GLU A 112 -11.98 12.25 0.23
CA GLU A 112 -10.55 12.38 0.08
C GLU A 112 -9.83 11.03 0.24
N HIS A 113 -10.28 10.19 1.18
CA HIS A 113 -9.80 8.82 1.33
C HIS A 113 -10.09 7.96 0.08
N ILE A 114 -11.31 8.04 -0.46
CA ILE A 114 -11.67 7.37 -1.72
C ILE A 114 -10.76 7.84 -2.85
N LYS A 115 -10.54 9.15 -2.95
CA LYS A 115 -9.66 9.75 -3.96
C LYS A 115 -8.23 9.21 -3.88
N LEU A 116 -7.65 9.17 -2.68
CA LEU A 116 -6.31 8.59 -2.44
C LEU A 116 -6.24 7.13 -2.88
N ARG A 117 -7.28 6.35 -2.58
CA ARG A 117 -7.36 4.94 -2.95
C ARG A 117 -7.47 4.74 -4.46
N ILE A 118 -8.26 5.56 -5.17
CA ILE A 118 -8.34 5.54 -6.64
C ILE A 118 -7.00 5.96 -7.26
N ASN A 119 -6.36 7.01 -6.75
CA ASN A 119 -5.03 7.43 -7.20
C ASN A 119 -4.00 6.30 -7.07
N ARG A 120 -3.98 5.60 -5.93
CA ARG A 120 -3.07 4.45 -5.72
C ARG A 120 -3.34 3.33 -6.71
N MET A 121 -4.61 3.02 -6.97
CA MET A 121 -5.01 2.00 -7.95
C MET A 121 -4.51 2.36 -9.36
N LEU A 122 -4.71 3.61 -9.80
CA LEU A 122 -4.24 4.07 -11.12
C LEU A 122 -2.72 4.10 -11.23
N TRP A 123 -2.03 4.53 -10.18
CA TRP A 123 -0.57 4.49 -10.13
C TRP A 123 -0.03 3.06 -10.24
N SER A 124 -0.66 2.10 -9.55
CA SER A 124 -0.28 0.69 -9.61
C SER A 124 -0.50 0.10 -11.01
N TYR A 125 -1.63 0.45 -11.65
CA TYR A 125 -1.89 0.11 -13.05
C TYR A 125 -0.77 0.63 -13.98
N GLU A 126 -0.37 1.89 -13.85
CA GLU A 126 0.68 2.46 -14.71
C GLU A 126 2.06 1.86 -14.44
N ALA A 127 2.38 1.55 -13.18
CA ALA A 127 3.61 0.85 -12.84
C ALA A 127 3.67 -0.56 -13.47
N GLU A 128 2.57 -1.32 -13.42
CA GLU A 128 2.46 -2.62 -14.11
C GLU A 128 2.60 -2.49 -15.64
N CYS A 129 2.02 -1.44 -16.23
CA CYS A 129 2.15 -1.18 -17.67
C CYS A 129 3.60 -0.95 -18.09
N ASN A 130 4.40 -0.31 -17.24
CA ASN A 130 5.81 -0.04 -17.51
C ASN A 130 6.70 -1.27 -17.35
N SER A 131 6.32 -2.24 -16.50
CA SER A 131 7.15 -3.41 -16.19
C SER A 131 6.89 -4.61 -17.11
N ASN A 132 5.65 -4.88 -17.54
CA ASN A 132 5.34 -6.06 -18.35
C ASN A 132 4.15 -5.89 -19.32
N ILE A 133 4.45 -5.47 -20.55
CA ILE A 133 3.46 -5.22 -21.62
C ILE A 133 2.72 -6.51 -22.06
N LEU A 134 3.34 -7.69 -21.92
CA LEU A 134 2.79 -8.95 -22.46
C LEU A 134 1.63 -9.53 -21.63
N THR A 135 1.58 -9.23 -20.33
CA THR A 135 0.52 -9.68 -19.41
C THR A 135 -0.46 -8.58 -19.05
N GLN A 136 -0.39 -7.44 -19.74
CA GLN A 136 -1.19 -6.27 -19.42
C GLN A 136 -2.67 -6.52 -19.72
N GLU A 137 -3.50 -6.39 -18.69
CA GLU A 137 -4.95 -6.30 -18.85
C GLU A 137 -5.38 -4.85 -19.06
N PRO A 138 -6.44 -4.58 -19.84
CA PRO A 138 -6.98 -3.24 -19.96
C PRO A 138 -7.56 -2.77 -18.61
N LEU A 139 -7.48 -1.47 -18.29
CA LEU A 139 -8.05 -0.90 -17.06
C LEU A 139 -9.57 -1.16 -16.89
N ILE A 140 -10.29 -1.50 -17.97
CA ILE A 140 -11.71 -1.88 -17.93
C ILE A 140 -11.93 -3.39 -17.69
N SER A 141 -10.87 -4.16 -17.40
CA SER A 141 -10.95 -5.60 -17.15
C SER A 141 -11.75 -5.90 -15.88
N PRO A 142 -12.27 -7.13 -15.72
CA PRO A 142 -13.03 -7.50 -14.53
C PRO A 142 -12.27 -7.30 -13.20
N ARG A 143 -10.93 -7.34 -13.22
CA ARG A 143 -10.11 -7.10 -12.03
C ARG A 143 -10.27 -5.65 -11.55
N TYR A 144 -9.93 -4.69 -12.40
CA TYR A 144 -9.98 -3.26 -12.06
C TYR A 144 -11.40 -2.74 -11.82
N VAL A 145 -12.40 -3.32 -12.51
CA VAL A 145 -13.82 -3.04 -12.22
C VAL A 145 -14.19 -3.48 -10.81
N ARG A 146 -13.68 -4.63 -10.33
CA ARG A 146 -13.88 -5.07 -8.95
C ARG A 146 -13.15 -4.17 -7.96
N GLU A 147 -11.90 -3.80 -8.27
CA GLU A 147 -11.11 -2.90 -7.42
C GLU A 147 -11.82 -1.56 -7.22
N ILE A 148 -12.23 -0.85 -8.29
CA ILE A 148 -12.93 0.43 -8.12
C ILE A 148 -14.28 0.27 -7.41
N ALA A 149 -15.00 -0.83 -7.65
CA ALA A 149 -16.28 -1.08 -7.00
C ALA A 149 -16.09 -1.26 -5.49
N GLU A 150 -15.03 -1.97 -5.08
CA GLU A 150 -14.67 -2.13 -3.68
C GLU A 150 -14.31 -0.78 -3.02
N VAL A 151 -13.59 0.09 -3.75
CA VAL A 151 -13.26 1.45 -3.31
C VAL A 151 -14.53 2.27 -3.06
N LEU A 152 -15.50 2.19 -3.98
CA LEU A 152 -16.76 2.92 -3.93
C LEU A 152 -17.85 2.21 -3.10
N LYS A 153 -17.52 1.08 -2.44
CA LYS A 153 -18.45 0.27 -1.64
C LYS A 153 -19.69 -0.17 -2.45
N VAL A 154 -19.44 -0.64 -3.66
CA VAL A 154 -20.41 -1.25 -4.57
C VAL A 154 -20.10 -2.73 -4.71
N ASP A 155 -21.06 -3.59 -4.38
CA ASP A 155 -20.95 -5.03 -4.62
C ASP A 155 -21.51 -5.35 -6.01
N VAL A 156 -20.61 -5.56 -6.98
CA VAL A 156 -20.97 -5.87 -8.37
C VAL A 156 -21.58 -7.27 -8.56
N ILE A 157 -21.57 -8.13 -7.53
CA ILE A 157 -22.25 -9.42 -7.56
C ILE A 157 -23.73 -9.22 -7.24
N THR A 158 -24.04 -8.41 -6.22
CA THR A 158 -25.44 -8.11 -5.84
C THR A 158 -26.05 -6.99 -6.68
N GLU A 159 -25.24 -6.03 -7.14
CA GLU A 159 -25.62 -4.88 -7.96
C GLU A 159 -24.96 -4.96 -9.36
N PRO A 160 -25.22 -6.00 -10.18
CA PRO A 160 -24.52 -6.20 -11.46
C PRO A 160 -24.80 -5.09 -12.49
N TYR A 161 -25.90 -4.35 -12.32
CA TYR A 161 -26.22 -3.20 -13.16
C TYR A 161 -25.21 -2.05 -12.99
N MET A 162 -24.54 -1.96 -11.83
CA MET A 162 -23.50 -0.95 -11.56
C MET A 162 -22.20 -1.18 -12.34
N VAL A 163 -21.98 -2.36 -12.91
CA VAL A 163 -20.75 -2.67 -13.67
C VAL A 163 -20.52 -1.68 -14.81
N ARG A 164 -21.59 -1.23 -15.47
CA ARG A 164 -21.47 -0.22 -16.54
C ARG A 164 -20.99 1.11 -15.97
N THR A 165 -21.55 1.53 -14.85
CA THR A 165 -21.24 2.76 -14.14
C THR A 165 -19.79 2.75 -13.64
N MET A 166 -19.33 1.64 -13.04
CA MET A 166 -17.92 1.46 -12.64
C MET A 166 -16.95 1.60 -13.81
N LYS A 167 -17.29 1.05 -14.99
CA LYS A 167 -16.47 1.21 -16.20
C LYS A 167 -16.44 2.66 -16.71
N VAL A 168 -17.51 3.43 -16.52
CA VAL A 168 -17.54 4.86 -16.88
C VAL A 168 -16.64 5.64 -15.93
N PHE A 169 -16.76 5.41 -14.63
CA PHE A 169 -15.90 6.05 -13.62
C PHE A 169 -14.42 5.74 -13.83
N LEU A 170 -14.05 4.49 -14.09
CA LEU A 170 -12.65 4.12 -14.40
C LEU A 170 -12.10 4.93 -15.58
N LYS A 171 -12.90 5.13 -16.63
CA LYS A 171 -12.47 5.93 -17.79
C LYS A 171 -12.33 7.41 -17.43
N ALA A 172 -13.26 7.95 -16.66
CA ALA A 172 -13.23 9.35 -16.22
C ALA A 172 -12.00 9.63 -15.35
N PHE A 173 -11.81 8.83 -14.28
CA PHE A 173 -10.67 8.96 -13.39
C PHE A 173 -9.34 8.72 -14.11
N SER A 174 -9.25 7.73 -15.00
CA SER A 174 -8.02 7.51 -15.78
C SER A 174 -7.69 8.67 -16.72
N LEU A 175 -8.70 9.30 -17.32
CA LEU A 175 -8.48 10.47 -18.15
C LEU A 175 -7.99 11.65 -17.31
N GLN A 176 -8.65 11.92 -16.18
CA GLN A 176 -8.28 13.01 -15.29
C GLN A 176 -6.86 12.82 -14.73
N TYR A 177 -6.54 11.64 -14.22
CA TYR A 177 -5.23 11.30 -13.66
C TYR A 177 -4.07 11.50 -14.66
N ARG A 178 -4.33 11.38 -15.97
CA ARG A 178 -3.32 11.64 -17.01
C ARG A 178 -3.18 13.11 -17.39
N LEU A 179 -4.21 13.91 -17.17
CA LEU A 179 -4.25 15.33 -17.54
C LEU A 179 -3.85 16.22 -16.36
N GLU A 180 -4.16 15.79 -15.15
CA GLU A 180 -3.98 16.52 -13.91
C GLU A 180 -3.06 15.74 -12.96
N ALA A 181 -2.35 16.46 -12.08
CA ALA A 181 -1.43 15.81 -11.15
C ALA A 181 -2.16 15.01 -10.05
N GLU A 182 -3.40 15.39 -9.75
CA GLU A 182 -4.23 14.77 -8.73
C GLU A 182 -5.69 14.77 -9.18
N LEU A 183 -6.44 13.71 -8.83
CA LEU A 183 -7.89 13.68 -9.01
C LEU A 183 -8.57 14.79 -8.20
N ASP A 184 -9.69 15.30 -8.71
CA ASP A 184 -10.54 16.27 -8.02
C ASP A 184 -11.52 15.57 -7.06
N THR A 185 -11.54 16.03 -5.81
CA THR A 185 -12.48 15.56 -4.78
C THR A 185 -13.95 15.82 -5.20
N GLN A 186 -14.23 16.82 -6.05
CA GLN A 186 -15.59 17.05 -6.58
C GLN A 186 -16.05 15.93 -7.51
N GLU A 187 -15.17 15.37 -8.33
CA GLU A 187 -15.51 14.27 -9.23
C GLU A 187 -15.89 13.02 -8.42
N VAL A 188 -15.18 12.77 -7.32
CA VAL A 188 -15.51 11.68 -6.38
C VAL A 188 -16.90 11.88 -5.78
N LYS A 189 -17.24 13.11 -5.35
CA LYS A 189 -18.59 13.43 -4.83
C LYS A 189 -19.67 13.16 -5.87
N TYR A 190 -19.46 13.62 -7.09
CA TYR A 190 -20.41 13.41 -8.19
C TYR A 190 -20.61 11.91 -8.50
N CYS A 191 -19.55 11.11 -8.47
CA CYS A 191 -19.66 9.66 -8.62
C CYS A 191 -20.49 9.00 -7.51
N LEU A 192 -20.31 9.45 -6.26
CA LEU A 192 -21.09 8.95 -5.12
C LEU A 192 -22.59 9.32 -5.26
N GLU A 193 -22.89 10.54 -5.69
CA GLU A 193 -24.27 10.96 -5.97
C GLU A 193 -24.91 10.13 -7.08
N ILE A 194 -24.17 9.80 -8.15
CA ILE A 194 -24.67 8.92 -9.21
C ILE A 194 -24.97 7.52 -8.67
N ILE A 195 -24.10 6.95 -7.83
CA ILE A 195 -24.32 5.62 -7.23
C ILE A 195 -25.60 5.63 -6.39
N ASP A 196 -25.78 6.66 -5.56
CA ASP A 196 -26.97 6.77 -4.73
C ASP A 196 -28.24 6.94 -5.58
N ASN A 197 -28.16 7.70 -6.68
CA ASN A 197 -29.27 7.84 -7.62
C ASN A 197 -29.61 6.55 -8.38
N GLU A 198 -28.61 5.72 -8.73
CA GLU A 198 -28.83 4.43 -9.41
C GLU A 198 -29.32 3.33 -8.46
N ARG A 199 -29.18 3.50 -7.14
CA ARG A 199 -29.72 2.58 -6.12
C ARG A 199 -31.19 2.84 -5.78
N ASN A 200 -31.70 4.04 -6.07
CA ASN A 200 -33.07 4.48 -5.80
C ASN A 200 -34.00 4.21 -7.00
#